data_AF-A0A449BDT4-F1
#
_entry.id   AF-A0A449BDT4-F1
#
_cell.length_a   1.000
_cell.length_b   1.000
_cell.length_c   1.000
_cell.angle_alpha   90.00
_cell.angle_beta   90.00
_cell.angle_gamma   90.00
#
_symmetry.space_group_name_H-M   'P 1'
#
loop_
_entity.id
_entity.type
_entity.pdbx_description
1 polymer ?
#
loop_
_entity_poly.entity_id
_entity_poly.type
_entity_poly.pdbx_seq_one_letter_code
_entity_poly.pdbx_strand_id
1 'polypeptide(L)'
;MIVIVIILNIIYSSLIILSNIVNKTKNIFPTTLMILGACLNILFLVLLFWGNFILLNIIGMLLISIAALLNGLKKEKINYSHHLVRFMIEAIIVVFAFLI
;
A
#
# COMPACT_ATOMS: atom_id res chain seq x y z
N MET A 1 -17.62 1.15 -10.38
CA MET A 1 -16.14 1.23 -10.37
C MET A 1 -15.61 1.79 -9.05
N ILE A 2 -16.16 2.90 -8.54
CA ILE A 2 -15.85 3.46 -7.20
C ILE A 2 -15.90 2.41 -6.08
N VAL A 3 -16.98 1.64 -5.99
CA VAL A 3 -17.12 0.58 -4.96
C VAL A 3 -15.99 -0.45 -5.02
N ILE A 4 -15.53 -0.82 -6.22
CA ILE A 4 -14.43 -1.78 -6.41
C ILE A 4 -13.13 -1.20 -5.86
N VAL A 5 -12.83 0.07 -6.16
CA VAL A 5 -11.62 0.75 -5.67
C VAL A 5 -11.62 0.92 -4.16
N ILE A 6 -12.77 1.22 -3.57
CA ILE A 6 -12.94 1.29 -2.11
C ILE A 6 -12.64 -0.08 -1.49
N ILE A 7 -13.28 -1.15 -1.97
CA ILE A 7 -13.08 -2.51 -1.45
C ILE A 7 -11.61 -2.93 -1.58
N LEU A 8 -11.00 -2.74 -2.75
CA LEU A 8 -9.61 -3.13 -2.98
C LEU A 8 -8.63 -2.38 -2.07
N ASN A 9 -8.79 -1.06 -1.91
CA ASN A 9 -7.90 -0.27 -1.05
C ASN A 9 -8.09 -0.59 0.43
N ILE A 10 -9.32 -0.84 0.88
CA ILE A 10 -9.58 -1.26 2.28
C ILE A 10 -8.89 -2.59 2.54
N ILE A 11 -9.14 -3.61 1.71
CA ILE A 11 -8.52 -4.94 1.87
C ILE A 11 -7.00 -4.81 1.86
N TYR A 12 -6.45 -4.07 0.89
CA TYR A 12 -5.01 -3.89 0.76
C TYR A 12 -4.41 -3.22 2.00
N SER A 13 -4.96 -2.09 2.42
CA SER A 13 -4.45 -1.30 3.56
C SER A 13 -4.57 -2.07 4.87
N SER A 14 -5.67 -2.80 5.08
CA SER A 14 -5.86 -3.66 6.26
C SER A 14 -4.84 -4.80 6.31
N LEU A 15 -4.56 -5.47 5.18
CA LEU A 15 -3.55 -6.53 5.13
C LEU A 15 -2.14 -6.00 5.45
N ILE A 16 -1.80 -4.80 4.98
CA ILE A 16 -0.52 -4.14 5.30
C ILE A 16 -0.38 -3.88 6.79
N ILE A 17 -1.42 -3.32 7.41
CA ILE A 17 -1.43 -3.00 8.84
C ILE A 17 -1.34 -4.29 9.67
N LEU A 18 -2.15 -5.30 9.33
CA LEU A 18 -2.13 -6.60 10.00
C LEU A 18 -0.75 -7.26 9.88
N SER A 19 -0.14 -7.23 8.70
CA SER A 19 1.20 -7.80 8.48
C SER A 19 2.25 -7.14 9.38
N ASN A 20 2.18 -5.82 9.59
CA ASN A 20 3.09 -5.12 10.49
C ASN A 20 2.86 -5.46 11.97
N ILE A 21 1.60 -5.63 12.39
CA ILE A 21 1.26 -6.03 13.75
C ILE A 21 1.74 -7.45 14.05
N VAL A 22 1.43 -8.41 13.15
CA VAL A 22 1.77 -9.83 13.31
C VAL A 22 3.29 -10.04 13.30
N ASN A 23 4.00 -9.39 12.37
CA ASN A 23 5.44 -9.59 12.23
C ASN A 23 6.29 -8.80 13.23
N LYS A 24 5.67 -8.02 14.15
CA LYS A 24 6.34 -7.17 15.15
C LYS A 24 7.63 -6.57 14.61
N THR A 25 7.54 -5.89 13.47
CA THR A 25 8.71 -5.47 12.69
C THR A 25 9.57 -4.55 13.55
N LYS A 26 10.72 -5.07 14.03
CA LYS A 26 11.68 -4.31 14.87
C LYS A 26 12.27 -3.09 14.16
N ASN A 27 12.16 -3.05 12.83
CA ASN A 27 12.67 -1.96 12.01
C ASN A 27 11.68 -0.80 11.99
N ILE A 28 11.96 0.23 12.80
CA ILE A 28 11.11 1.42 12.94
C ILE A 28 10.91 2.11 11.58
N PHE A 29 11.99 2.42 10.86
CA PHE A 29 11.92 3.22 9.62
C PHE A 29 11.08 2.59 8.47
N PRO A 30 11.27 1.31 8.08
CA PRO A 30 10.37 0.65 7.12
C PRO A 30 8.94 0.55 7.65
N THR A 31 8.75 0.30 8.94
CA THR A 31 7.41 0.19 9.53
C THR A 31 6.67 1.52 9.45
N THR A 32 7.33 2.65 9.77
CA THR A 32 6.73 3.97 9.67
C THR A 32 6.40 4.34 8.23
N LEU A 33 7.25 4.01 7.25
CA LEU A 33 6.94 4.22 5.83
C LEU A 33 5.73 3.40 5.37
N MET A 34 5.61 2.13 5.79
CA MET A 34 4.43 1.32 5.45
C MET A 34 3.16 1.89 6.05
N ILE A 35 3.19 2.34 7.32
CA ILE A 35 2.04 2.94 7.99
C ILE A 35 1.67 4.27 7.32
N LEU A 36 2.66 5.13 7.02
CA LEU A 36 2.44 6.39 6.32
C LEU A 36 1.76 6.16 4.97
N GLY A 37 2.26 5.21 4.16
CA GLY A 37 1.65 4.89 2.88
C GLY A 37 0.23 4.33 3.02
N ALA A 38 -0.04 3.49 4.02
CA ALA A 38 -1.40 3.01 4.31
C ALA A 38 -2.34 4.15 4.71
N CYS A 39 -1.86 5.11 5.52
CA CYS A 39 -2.61 6.31 5.86
C CYS A 39 -2.91 7.18 4.64
N LEU A 40 -1.98 7.31 3.69
CA LEU A 40 -2.22 8.04 2.43
C LEU A 40 -3.29 7.35 1.57
N ASN A 41 -3.30 6.01 1.51
CA ASN A 41 -4.35 5.28 0.80
C ASN A 41 -5.73 5.45 1.46
N ILE A 42 -5.78 5.43 2.80
CA ILE A 42 -7.03 5.72 3.54
C ILE A 42 -7.47 7.16 3.30
N LEU A 43 -6.55 8.12 3.34
CA LEU A 43 -6.85 9.52 3.07
C LEU A 43 -7.38 9.70 1.64
N PHE A 44 -6.79 9.02 0.64
CA PHE A 44 -7.32 8.97 -0.71
C PHE A 44 -8.77 8.48 -0.75
N LEU A 45 -9.12 7.43 0.00
CA LEU A 45 -10.50 6.93 0.07
C LEU A 45 -11.48 7.95 0.66
N VAL A 46 -11.08 8.66 1.71
CA VAL A 46 -11.91 9.72 2.32
C VAL A 46 -12.10 10.87 1.34
N LEU A 47 -11.03 11.28 0.64
CA LEU A 47 -11.06 12.38 -0.31
C LEU A 47 -11.72 12.02 -1.65
N LEU A 48 -11.93 10.73 -1.94
CA LEU A 48 -12.53 10.26 -3.20
C LEU A 48 -13.93 10.86 -3.42
N PHE A 49 -14.68 11.15 -2.36
CA PHE A 49 -16.01 11.77 -2.44
C PHE A 49 -15.97 13.27 -2.78
N TRP A 50 -14.79 13.91 -2.70
CA TRP A 50 -14.59 15.33 -3.01
C TRP A 50 -13.78 15.57 -4.29
N GLY A 51 -13.16 14.54 -4.87
CA GLY A 51 -12.43 14.63 -6.13
C GLY A 51 -11.48 13.45 -6.35
N ASN A 52 -10.93 13.35 -7.56
CA ASN A 52 -9.95 12.31 -7.87
C ASN A 52 -8.53 12.77 -7.48
N PHE A 53 -8.08 12.33 -6.31
CA PHE A 53 -6.74 12.60 -5.79
C PHE A 53 -5.79 11.41 -6.00
N ILE A 54 -5.77 10.82 -7.19
CA ILE A 54 -5.02 9.59 -7.48
C ILE A 54 -3.53 9.64 -7.11
N LEU A 55 -2.90 10.82 -7.17
CA LEU A 55 -1.50 10.99 -6.76
C LEU A 55 -1.26 10.54 -5.31
N LEU A 56 -2.22 10.74 -4.40
CA LEU A 56 -2.12 10.24 -3.02
C LEU A 56 -2.04 8.72 -2.97
N ASN A 57 -2.86 8.03 -3.77
CA ASN A 57 -2.88 6.58 -3.85
C ASN A 57 -1.56 6.03 -4.44
N ILE A 58 -1.06 6.66 -5.50
CA ILE A 58 0.22 6.26 -6.13
C ILE A 58 1.38 6.43 -5.15
N ILE A 59 1.47 7.59 -4.48
CA ILE A 59 2.52 7.85 -3.49
C ILE A 59 2.41 6.88 -2.32
N GLY A 60 1.20 6.62 -1.82
CA GLY A 60 0.96 5.67 -0.75
C GLY A 60 1.43 4.26 -1.09
N MET A 61 1.10 3.75 -2.27
CA MET A 61 1.56 2.44 -2.76
C MET A 61 3.08 2.38 -2.95
N LEU A 62 3.70 3.41 -3.52
CA LEU A 62 5.16 3.46 -3.68
C LEU A 62 5.88 3.40 -2.32
N LEU A 63 5.41 4.15 -1.33
CA LEU A 63 5.95 4.13 0.03
C LEU A 63 5.84 2.73 0.65
N ILE A 64 4.67 2.11 0.52
CA ILE A 64 4.41 0.75 0.98
C ILE A 64 5.37 -0.25 0.32
N SER A 65 5.61 -0.13 -0.99
CA SER A 65 6.51 -0.96 -1.80
C SER A 65 7.99 -0.79 -1.43
N ILE A 66 8.48 0.44 -1.37
CA ILE A 66 9.84 0.76 -0.92
C ILE A 66 10.08 0.22 0.48
N ALA A 67 9.12 0.44 1.39
CA ALA A 67 9.25 0.01 2.77
C ALA A 67 9.32 -1.51 2.94
N ALA A 68 8.52 -2.28 2.18
CA ALA A 68 8.63 -3.73 2.22
C ALA A 68 9.97 -4.22 1.65
N LEU A 69 10.46 -3.61 0.57
CA LEU A 69 11.76 -3.95 0.00
C LEU A 69 12.88 -3.68 1.02
N LEU A 70 12.86 -2.51 1.66
CA LEU A 70 13.82 -2.16 2.72
C LEU A 70 13.75 -3.14 3.91
N ASN A 71 12.53 -3.58 4.28
CA ASN A 71 12.36 -4.54 5.35
C ASN A 71 12.90 -5.94 4.96
N GLY A 72 12.70 -6.36 3.70
CA GLY A 72 13.24 -7.61 3.15
C GLY A 72 14.76 -7.60 3.05
N LEU A 73 15.35 -6.49 2.58
CA LEU A 73 16.79 -6.26 2.52
C LEU A 73 17.42 -6.37 3.91
N LYS A 74 16.85 -5.67 4.91
CA LYS A 74 17.35 -5.71 6.30
C LYS A 74 17.22 -7.08 6.97
N LYS A 75 16.31 -7.94 6.49
CA LYS A 75 16.12 -9.30 6.99
C LYS A 75 16.91 -10.34 6.18
N GLU A 76 17.69 -9.91 5.19
CA GLU A 76 18.44 -10.75 4.23
C GLU A 76 17.57 -11.82 3.54
N LYS A 77 16.25 -11.62 3.51
CA LYS A 77 15.26 -12.56 2.98
C LYS A 77 14.27 -11.80 2.12
N ILE A 78 14.71 -11.43 0.93
CA ILE A 78 13.83 -10.84 -0.09
C ILE A 78 13.16 -11.96 -0.86
N ASN A 79 11.83 -12.04 -0.76
CA ASN A 79 11.05 -12.90 -1.65
C ASN A 79 10.63 -12.07 -2.87
N TYR A 80 11.45 -12.07 -3.92
CA TYR A 80 11.23 -11.28 -5.12
C TYR A 80 9.88 -11.59 -5.80
N SER A 81 9.45 -12.84 -5.80
CA SER A 81 8.15 -13.24 -6.36
C SER A 81 6.98 -12.57 -5.62
N HIS A 82 7.08 -12.48 -4.29
CA HIS A 82 6.07 -11.77 -3.48
C HIS A 82 6.04 -10.27 -3.78
N HIS A 83 7.20 -9.62 -3.95
CA HIS A 83 7.27 -8.21 -4.31
C HIS A 83 6.69 -7.94 -5.71
N LEU A 84 6.93 -8.84 -6.67
CA LEU A 84 6.37 -8.71 -8.02
C LEU A 84 4.85 -8.84 -8.02
N VAL A 85 4.30 -9.84 -7.34
CA VAL A 85 2.84 -10.01 -7.18
C VAL A 85 2.21 -8.77 -6.55
N ARG A 86 2.85 -8.21 -5.52
CA ARG A 86 2.38 -6.98 -4.88
C ARG A 86 2.35 -5.81 -5.86
N PHE A 87 3.42 -5.61 -6.63
CA PHE A 87 3.49 -4.54 -7.62
C PHE A 87 2.39 -4.67 -8.68
N MET A 88 2.08 -5.90 -9.12
CA MET A 88 0.95 -6.15 -10.02
C MET A 88 -0.40 -5.79 -9.38
N ILE A 89 -0.61 -6.15 -8.12
CA ILE A 89 -1.84 -5.78 -7.39
C ILE A 89 -1.95 -4.26 -7.27
N GLU A 90 -0.86 -3.58 -6.89
CA GLU A 90 -0.81 -2.11 -6.80
C GLU A 90 -1.16 -1.46 -8.15
N ALA A 91 -0.56 -1.94 -9.24
CA ALA A 91 -0.86 -1.45 -10.58
C ALA A 91 -2.34 -1.62 -10.96
N ILE A 92 -2.94 -2.78 -10.65
CA ILE A 92 -4.36 -3.03 -10.89
C ILE A 92 -5.22 -2.01 -10.13
N ILE A 93 -4.93 -1.77 -8.85
CA ILE A 93 -5.69 -0.81 -8.04
C ILE A 93 -5.54 0.61 -8.59
N VAL A 94 -4.33 1.01 -9.01
CA VAL A 94 -4.08 2.33 -9.62
C VAL A 94 -4.86 2.49 -10.92
N VAL A 95 -4.88 1.48 -11.79
CA VAL A 95 -5.65 1.52 -13.05
C VAL A 95 -7.14 1.71 -12.76
N PHE A 96 -7.72 0.92 -11.84
CA PHE A 96 -9.12 1.11 -11.47
C PHE A 96 -9.40 2.47 -10.83
N ALA A 97 -8.48 2.98 -10.00
CA ALA A 97 -8.59 4.31 -9.40
C ALA A 97 -8.48 5.44 -10.43
N PHE A 98 -7.70 5.25 -11.50
CA PHE A 98 -7.53 6.24 -12.57
C PHE A 98 -8.76 6.37 -13.45
N LEU A 99 -9.51 5.27 -13.62
CA LEU A 99 -10.70 5.24 -14.45
C LEU A 99 -11.93 5.90 -13.79
N ILE A 100 -11.88 6.17 -12.48
CA ILE A 100 -12.95 6.83 -11.70
C ILE A 100 -12.92 8.34 -11.92
#